data_AF-A0A8B3RIR7-F1
#
_entry.id   AF-A0A8B3RIR7-F1
#
_cell.length_a   1.000
_cell.length_b   1.000
_cell.length_c   1.000
_cell.angle_alpha   90.00
_cell.angle_beta   90.00
_cell.angle_gamma   90.00
#
_symmetry.space_group_name_H-M   'P 1'
#
loop_
_entity.id
_entity.type
_entity.pdbx_description
1 polymer ?
#
loop_
_entity_poly.entity_id
_entity_poly.type
_entity_poly.pdbx_seq_one_letter_code
_entity_poly.pdbx_strand_id
1 'polypeptide(L)'
;MRVFARQPACGRIAQQGDYAIVGTIQAAAYGEMPIWVLADGDMMAVKEPPAPWRAVHRIRMAFLQTTRGLDNPGVVLVPGVTLGVLGHDAMVHCADGGVEDEYAELLQEQCRRAGIMHLMAVSGGHYALVGTLVMGLGARLHWNRFVKAGALAMVYPMLTMVLAPSRSVTRAMLMSMLSLGFLMLGRRRQSVHLLCLTVVFGLLLDPSLASSYGFALSCAAVFGLSTACTRMTAWMSHLLPDRLAKLLAASCCAQLFAGPVQILMDNEVSIWSLPANLLVAPFVDAATILGLCSLFVAWMAPGVSRFLAWACSQCTTVIEYAARLFGSEESSTLAWMEGIPGAAVLIVTELTTWALIVCIGDLLRAYDDTVTNGDGHPMRMPVRERLTQWFEHTLEMMGWLTWRR
;
A
#
# COMPACT_ATOMS: atom_id res chain seq x y z
N MET A 1 -14.30 25.35 5.56
CA MET A 1 -14.83 25.22 6.94
C MET A 1 -14.83 23.73 7.27
N ARG A 2 -13.97 23.29 8.19
CA ARG A 2 -14.03 21.93 8.76
C ARG A 2 -14.80 22.02 10.08
N VAL A 3 -15.65 21.04 10.34
CA VAL A 3 -16.39 20.93 11.59
C VAL A 3 -15.76 19.82 12.41
N PHE A 4 -15.43 20.13 13.66
CA PHE A 4 -14.90 19.20 14.65
C PHE A 4 -15.96 19.02 15.71
N ALA A 5 -16.20 17.78 16.13
CA ALA A 5 -17.14 17.47 17.18
C ALA A 5 -16.39 17.17 18.48
N ARG A 6 -16.88 17.68 19.62
CA ARG A 6 -16.48 17.16 20.94
C ARG A 6 -17.37 15.97 21.32
N GLN A 7 -16.81 15.01 22.04
CA GLN A 7 -17.60 13.95 22.66
C GLN A 7 -18.68 14.60 23.57
N PRO A 8 -19.96 14.18 23.51
CA PRO A 8 -20.47 12.88 23.05
C PRO A 8 -21.06 12.84 21.62
N ALA A 9 -20.94 13.89 20.82
CA ALA A 9 -21.62 13.99 19.52
C ALA A 9 -20.94 13.17 18.39
N CYS A 10 -19.72 12.68 18.60
CA CYS A 10 -18.90 12.01 17.59
C CYS A 10 -19.46 10.65 17.10
N GLY A 11 -20.44 10.03 17.77
CA GLY A 11 -21.00 8.74 17.36
C GLY A 11 -22.22 8.78 16.42
N ARG A 12 -22.78 9.96 16.13
CA ARG A 12 -24.06 10.09 15.39
C ARG A 12 -23.91 10.56 13.93
N ILE A 13 -22.68 10.81 13.48
CA ILE A 13 -22.41 11.36 12.15
C ILE A 13 -22.16 10.22 11.16
N ALA A 14 -23.09 10.04 10.23
CA ALA A 14 -22.98 9.15 9.10
C ALA A 14 -22.59 9.95 7.85
N GLN A 15 -21.83 9.33 6.96
CA GLN A 15 -21.43 9.95 5.69
C GLN A 15 -22.67 10.34 4.86
N GLN A 16 -22.66 11.55 4.29
CA GLN A 16 -23.74 12.15 3.51
C GLN A 16 -25.08 12.35 4.25
N GLY A 17 -25.07 12.43 5.58
CA GLY A 17 -26.21 12.98 6.33
C GLY A 17 -26.14 14.51 6.40
N ASP A 18 -27.30 15.17 6.38
CA ASP A 18 -27.38 16.60 6.67
C ASP A 18 -27.60 16.77 8.17
N TYR A 19 -26.68 17.44 8.85
CA TYR A 19 -26.71 17.63 10.31
C TYR A 19 -26.83 19.12 10.64
N ALA A 20 -27.76 19.46 11.53
CA ALA A 20 -27.77 20.76 12.18
C ALA A 20 -26.79 20.68 13.35
N ILE A 21 -25.74 21.49 13.26
CA ILE A 21 -24.65 21.53 14.24
C ILE A 21 -24.61 22.93 14.84
N VAL A 22 -24.73 23.01 16.16
CA VAL A 22 -24.49 24.23 16.93
C VAL A 22 -23.08 24.16 17.49
N GLY A 23 -22.25 25.16 17.17
CA GLY A 23 -20.84 25.14 17.55
C GLY A 23 -20.20 26.51 17.60
N THR A 24 -19.03 26.57 18.23
CA THR A 24 -18.20 27.77 18.33
C THR A 24 -17.25 27.85 17.13
N ILE A 25 -17.23 29.01 16.47
CA ILE A 25 -16.29 29.29 15.38
C ILE A 25 -14.98 29.74 16.00
N GLN A 26 -13.87 29.09 15.63
CA GLN A 26 -12.54 29.46 16.10
C GLN A 26 -11.59 29.66 14.90
N ALA A 27 -10.55 30.48 15.09
CA ALA A 27 -9.42 30.50 14.17
C ALA A 27 -8.61 29.22 14.35
N ALA A 28 -8.17 28.59 13.26
CA ALA A 28 -7.36 27.39 13.36
C ALA A 28 -6.01 27.73 14.00
N ALA A 29 -5.65 27.01 15.08
CA ALA A 29 -4.35 27.19 15.73
C ALA A 29 -3.20 26.56 14.91
N TYR A 30 -3.53 25.61 14.02
CA TYR A 30 -2.57 24.88 13.18
C TYR A 30 -3.17 24.58 11.78
N GLY A 31 -2.37 24.73 10.73
CA GLY A 31 -2.71 24.41 9.33
C GLY A 31 -3.14 25.60 8.47
N GLU A 32 -3.15 25.44 7.14
CA GLU A 32 -3.43 26.50 6.15
C GLU A 32 -4.91 26.96 6.08
N MET A 33 -5.81 26.42 6.90
CA MET A 33 -7.24 26.74 6.82
C MET A 33 -7.64 27.80 7.84
N PRO A 34 -8.33 28.89 7.45
CA PRO A 34 -8.52 30.04 8.33
C PRO A 34 -9.58 29.84 9.43
N ILE A 35 -10.52 28.90 9.28
CA ILE A 35 -11.70 28.78 10.16
C ILE A 35 -12.14 27.31 10.33
N TRP A 36 -12.28 26.89 11.59
CA TRP A 36 -12.94 25.64 11.99
C TRP A 36 -14.11 25.89 12.95
N VAL A 37 -15.06 24.95 13.02
CA VAL A 37 -16.20 25.02 13.95
C VAL A 37 -16.15 23.85 14.90
N LEU A 38 -16.21 24.14 16.19
CA LEU A 38 -16.24 23.16 17.25
C LEU A 38 -17.69 22.94 17.69
N ALA A 39 -18.25 21.76 17.43
CA ALA A 39 -19.60 21.41 17.85
C ALA A 39 -19.60 21.10 19.36
N ASP A 40 -20.20 22.00 20.15
CA ASP A 40 -20.34 21.87 21.61
C ASP A 40 -21.75 21.37 22.03
N GLY A 41 -22.66 21.14 21.08
CA GLY A 41 -24.07 20.80 21.34
C GLY A 41 -24.60 19.50 20.70
N ASP A 42 -25.84 19.14 21.06
CA ASP A 42 -26.56 17.98 20.54
C ASP A 42 -26.80 18.13 19.02
N MET A 43 -26.31 17.17 18.23
CA MET A 43 -26.48 17.18 16.78
C MET A 43 -27.81 16.54 16.40
N MET A 44 -28.67 17.29 15.71
CA MET A 44 -29.90 16.77 15.13
C MET A 44 -29.68 16.47 13.65
N ALA A 45 -29.93 15.22 13.23
CA ALA A 45 -29.95 14.87 11.82
C ALA A 45 -31.16 15.55 11.16
N VAL A 46 -30.89 16.52 10.30
CA VAL A 46 -31.91 17.25 9.52
C VAL A 46 -32.43 16.38 8.38
N LYS A 47 -31.56 15.51 7.85
CA LYS A 47 -31.91 14.54 6.82
C LYS A 47 -31.14 13.25 7.03
N GLU A 48 -31.87 12.14 7.12
CA GLU A 48 -31.24 10.82 7.16
C GLU A 48 -30.47 10.54 5.85
N PRO A 49 -29.30 9.89 5.92
CA PRO A 49 -28.54 9.55 4.73
C PRO A 49 -29.33 8.61 3.80
N PRO A 50 -29.13 8.72 2.49
CA PRO A 50 -29.80 7.86 1.51
C PRO A 50 -29.65 6.37 1.82
N ALA A 51 -30.63 5.55 1.42
CA ALA A 51 -30.62 4.10 1.62
C ALA A 51 -29.29 3.37 1.31
N PRO A 52 -28.56 3.65 0.20
CA PRO A 52 -27.28 2.99 -0.06
C PRO A 52 -26.21 3.31 0.99
N TRP A 53 -26.16 4.56 1.47
CA TRP A 53 -25.19 4.97 2.50
C TRP A 53 -25.51 4.37 3.87
N ARG A 54 -26.79 4.18 4.19
CA ARG A 54 -27.20 3.42 5.38
C ARG A 54 -26.78 1.97 5.31
N ALA A 55 -26.89 1.33 4.14
CA ALA A 55 -26.42 -0.04 3.95
C ALA A 55 -24.89 -0.15 4.11
N VAL A 56 -24.12 0.76 3.50
CA VAL A 56 -22.67 0.83 3.66
C VAL A 56 -22.28 1.03 5.12
N HIS A 57 -22.95 1.95 5.82
CA HIS A 57 -22.71 2.21 7.24
C HIS A 57 -22.97 0.94 8.08
N ARG A 58 -24.05 0.21 7.83
CA ARG A 58 -24.32 -1.07 8.50
C ARG A 58 -23.23 -2.12 8.26
N ILE A 59 -22.75 -2.24 7.02
CA ILE A 59 -21.67 -3.17 6.66
C ILE A 59 -20.39 -2.82 7.41
N ARG A 60 -19.98 -1.54 7.39
CA ARG A 60 -18.80 -1.06 8.13
C ARG A 60 -18.92 -1.33 9.62
N MET A 61 -20.05 -1.01 10.23
CA MET A 61 -20.26 -1.20 11.66
C MET A 61 -20.27 -2.68 12.05
N ALA A 62 -20.88 -3.56 11.24
CA ALA A 62 -20.85 -5.01 11.49
C ALA A 62 -19.43 -5.57 11.43
N PHE A 63 -18.60 -5.07 10.49
CA PHE A 63 -17.21 -5.45 10.39
C PHE A 63 -16.37 -4.94 11.57
N LEU A 64 -16.51 -3.67 11.96
CA LEU A 64 -15.81 -3.11 13.12
C LEU A 64 -16.18 -3.81 14.42
N GLN A 65 -17.44 -4.21 14.60
CA GLN A 65 -17.84 -5.03 15.75
C GLN A 65 -17.18 -6.40 15.76
N THR A 66 -16.93 -6.97 14.59
CA THR A 66 -16.25 -8.26 14.43
C THR A 66 -14.77 -8.14 14.78
N THR A 67 -14.11 -7.03 14.40
CA THR A 67 -12.69 -6.81 14.69
C THR A 67 -12.40 -6.48 16.15
N ARG A 68 -13.37 -5.94 16.91
CA ARG A 68 -13.22 -5.66 18.36
C ARG A 68 -12.89 -6.90 19.22
N GLY A 69 -13.21 -8.09 18.75
CA GLY A 69 -12.92 -9.34 19.47
C GLY A 69 -11.53 -9.92 19.18
N LEU A 70 -10.68 -9.21 18.43
CA LEU A 70 -9.34 -9.66 18.05
C LEU A 70 -8.28 -9.15 19.04
N ASP A 71 -7.08 -9.71 18.96
CA ASP A 71 -5.91 -9.24 19.72
C ASP A 71 -5.55 -7.80 19.35
N ASN A 72 -4.87 -7.07 20.26
CA ASN A 72 -4.50 -5.65 20.12
C ASN A 72 -3.99 -5.22 18.71
N PRO A 73 -3.06 -5.92 18.05
CA PRO A 73 -2.65 -5.56 16.70
C PRO A 73 -3.77 -5.74 15.66
N GLY A 74 -4.56 -6.81 15.79
CA GLY A 74 -5.67 -7.10 14.89
C GLY A 74 -6.76 -6.03 14.94
N VAL A 75 -7.03 -5.45 16.11
CA VAL A 75 -8.01 -4.38 16.27
C VAL A 75 -7.62 -3.11 15.50
N VAL A 76 -6.32 -2.80 15.44
CA VAL A 76 -5.79 -1.59 14.80
C VAL A 76 -5.49 -1.80 13.31
N LEU A 77 -4.78 -2.88 12.98
CA LEU A 77 -4.26 -3.14 11.63
C LEU A 77 -5.32 -3.69 10.68
N VAL A 78 -6.24 -4.55 11.14
CA VAL A 78 -7.24 -5.16 10.24
C VAL A 78 -8.17 -4.10 9.64
N PRO A 79 -8.74 -3.14 10.40
CA PRO A 79 -9.46 -2.01 9.81
C PRO A 79 -8.57 -1.11 8.95
N GLY A 80 -7.31 -0.90 9.35
CA GLY A 80 -6.32 -0.11 8.60
C GLY A 80 -6.14 -0.64 7.18
N VAL A 81 -5.72 -1.89 7.07
CA VAL A 81 -5.44 -2.55 5.79
C VAL A 81 -6.71 -2.73 4.94
N THR A 82 -7.90 -2.79 5.53
CA THR A 82 -9.14 -3.09 4.77
C THR A 82 -9.94 -1.87 4.36
N LEU A 83 -10.11 -0.92 5.28
CA LEU A 83 -10.93 0.28 5.10
C LEU A 83 -10.08 1.52 4.81
N GLY A 84 -8.76 1.46 5.06
CA GLY A 84 -7.85 2.59 4.95
C GLY A 84 -8.02 3.58 6.09
N VAL A 85 -8.53 3.07 7.22
CA VAL A 85 -8.72 3.81 8.45
C VAL A 85 -8.01 3.01 9.52
N LEU A 86 -6.94 3.56 10.07
CA LEU A 86 -6.30 2.97 11.25
C LEU A 86 -7.39 2.78 12.31
N GLY A 87 -7.37 1.66 13.04
CA GLY A 87 -8.40 1.37 14.05
C GLY A 87 -8.65 2.57 14.96
N HIS A 88 -7.58 3.30 15.32
CA HIS A 88 -7.60 4.62 15.96
C HIS A 88 -8.47 5.65 15.20
N ASP A 89 -8.22 6.01 13.95
CA ASP A 89 -9.06 6.97 13.18
C ASP A 89 -10.53 6.51 13.04
N ALA A 90 -10.79 5.20 13.04
CA ALA A 90 -12.15 4.63 13.00
C ALA A 90 -12.83 4.65 14.38
N MET A 91 -12.04 4.67 15.47
CA MET A 91 -12.48 4.51 16.86
C MET A 91 -12.37 5.80 17.70
N VAL A 92 -11.60 6.80 17.26
CA VAL A 92 -11.47 8.16 17.84
C VAL A 92 -12.81 8.89 17.88
N HIS A 93 -13.80 8.40 17.13
CA HIS A 93 -15.13 8.95 17.23
C HIS A 93 -15.89 8.54 18.50
N CYS A 94 -15.44 7.63 19.38
CA CYS A 94 -16.34 7.18 20.47
C CYS A 94 -15.78 6.51 21.76
N ALA A 95 -14.48 6.30 21.98
CA ALA A 95 -14.03 5.68 23.23
C ALA A 95 -12.87 6.45 23.85
N ASP A 96 -12.87 6.52 25.19
CA ASP A 96 -11.81 7.13 26.01
C ASP A 96 -10.41 6.73 25.53
N GLY A 97 -9.48 7.68 25.57
CA GLY A 97 -8.06 7.51 25.22
C GLY A 97 -7.37 6.49 26.11
N GLY A 98 -7.65 5.22 25.84
CA GLY A 98 -7.04 4.06 26.48
C GLY A 98 -5.74 3.68 25.78
N VAL A 99 -5.06 2.71 26.38
CA VAL A 99 -3.81 2.06 25.94
C VAL A 99 -3.77 1.71 24.43
N GLU A 100 -4.92 1.62 23.77
CA GLU A 100 -5.10 1.39 22.33
C GLU A 100 -4.62 2.55 21.44
N ASP A 101 -4.76 3.82 21.88
CA ASP A 101 -4.35 4.99 21.08
C ASP A 101 -2.83 5.17 21.08
N GLU A 102 -2.19 5.04 22.25
CA GLU A 102 -0.72 5.10 22.37
C GLU A 102 -0.06 3.96 21.56
N TYR A 103 -0.67 2.78 21.59
CA TYR A 103 -0.21 1.65 20.78
C TYR A 103 -0.34 1.90 19.27
N ALA A 104 -1.46 2.52 18.83
CA ALA A 104 -1.67 2.83 17.42
C ALA A 104 -0.69 3.90 16.91
N GLU A 105 -0.42 4.94 17.71
CA GLU A 105 0.57 5.97 17.39
C GLU A 105 1.98 5.39 17.30
N LEU A 106 2.37 4.55 18.27
CA LEU A 106 3.66 3.87 18.26
C LEU A 106 3.82 2.99 17.02
N LEU A 107 2.79 2.20 16.69
CA LEU A 107 2.80 1.33 15.52
C LEU A 107 2.85 2.13 14.21
N GLN A 108 2.14 3.25 14.15
CA GLN A 108 2.18 4.16 13.01
C GLN A 108 3.59 4.72 12.80
N GLU A 109 4.25 5.14 13.88
CA GLU A 109 5.63 5.63 13.83
C GLU A 109 6.61 4.53 13.42
N GLN A 110 6.47 3.32 13.96
CA GLN A 110 7.28 2.16 13.56
C GLN A 110 7.10 1.81 12.09
N CYS A 111 5.85 1.79 11.59
CA CYS A 111 5.57 1.60 10.17
C CYS A 111 6.17 2.73 9.31
N ARG A 112 6.21 3.96 9.83
CA ARG A 112 6.76 5.14 9.12
C ARG A 112 8.26 4.97 8.97
N ARG A 113 8.94 4.67 10.07
CA ARG A 113 10.38 4.40 10.10
C ARG A 113 10.77 3.21 9.23
N ALA A 114 9.99 2.13 9.28
CA ALA A 114 10.19 0.94 8.44
C ALA A 114 9.86 1.16 6.95
N GLY A 115 9.27 2.29 6.56
CA GLY A 115 8.93 2.60 5.16
C GLY A 115 7.69 1.89 4.60
N ILE A 116 6.88 1.29 5.48
CA ILE A 116 5.70 0.47 5.11
C ILE A 116 4.36 1.18 5.36
N MET A 117 4.36 2.44 5.81
CA MET A 117 3.12 3.22 6.06
C MET A 117 2.17 3.30 4.87
N HIS A 118 2.71 3.33 3.66
CA HIS A 118 1.90 3.39 2.44
C HIS A 118 1.03 2.13 2.24
N LEU A 119 1.35 1.01 2.89
CA LEU A 119 0.55 -0.22 2.89
C LEU A 119 -0.65 -0.14 3.84
N MET A 120 -0.58 0.71 4.86
CA MET A 120 -1.66 0.96 5.83
C MET A 120 -2.74 1.88 5.26
N ALA A 121 -2.39 2.69 4.26
CA ALA A 121 -3.35 3.49 3.52
C ALA A 121 -3.97 2.65 2.39
N VAL A 122 -5.27 2.80 2.15
CA VAL A 122 -5.90 2.17 0.99
C VAL A 122 -5.25 2.69 -0.30
N SER A 123 -4.62 1.75 -0.98
CA SER A 123 -3.88 1.95 -2.21
C SER A 123 -4.64 1.45 -3.44
N GLY A 124 -4.14 1.81 -4.63
CA GLY A 124 -4.61 1.23 -5.89
C GLY A 124 -4.49 -0.30 -5.97
N GLY A 125 -3.68 -0.92 -5.11
CA GLY A 125 -3.58 -2.37 -4.97
C GLY A 125 -4.91 -3.05 -4.64
N HIS A 126 -5.77 -2.40 -3.84
CA HIS A 126 -7.09 -2.93 -3.51
C HIS A 126 -7.96 -3.11 -4.75
N TYR A 127 -7.99 -2.09 -5.61
CA TYR A 127 -8.72 -2.13 -6.87
C TYR A 127 -8.09 -3.12 -7.85
N ALA A 128 -6.76 -3.22 -7.89
CA ALA A 128 -6.06 -4.19 -8.71
C ALA A 128 -6.37 -5.64 -8.28
N LEU A 129 -6.30 -5.95 -6.98
CA LEU A 129 -6.62 -7.26 -6.40
C LEU A 129 -8.07 -7.64 -6.72
N VAL A 130 -9.03 -6.76 -6.41
CA VAL A 130 -10.43 -7.00 -6.71
C VAL A 130 -10.66 -7.18 -8.21
N GLY A 131 -9.99 -6.37 -9.04
CA GLY A 131 -9.99 -6.51 -10.49
C GLY A 131 -9.50 -7.88 -10.96
N THR A 132 -8.38 -8.36 -10.43
CA THR A 132 -7.83 -9.69 -10.77
C THR A 132 -8.75 -10.82 -10.32
N LEU A 133 -9.39 -10.69 -9.16
CA LEU A 133 -10.31 -11.69 -8.62
C LEU A 133 -11.56 -11.81 -9.50
N VAL A 134 -12.20 -10.68 -9.84
CA VAL A 134 -13.36 -10.66 -10.75
C VAL A 134 -13.00 -11.19 -12.13
N MET A 135 -11.84 -10.80 -12.68
CA MET A 135 -11.39 -11.27 -13.99
C MET A 135 -11.05 -12.75 -13.99
N GLY A 136 -10.44 -13.26 -12.92
CA GLY A 136 -10.11 -14.67 -12.72
C GLY A 136 -11.35 -15.55 -12.54
N LEU A 137 -12.31 -15.10 -11.73
CA LEU A 137 -13.61 -15.76 -11.58
C LEU A 137 -14.38 -15.79 -12.91
N GLY A 138 -14.44 -14.65 -13.60
CA GLY A 138 -15.06 -14.59 -14.91
C GLY A 138 -14.33 -15.43 -15.96
N ALA A 139 -13.02 -15.68 -15.82
CA ALA A 139 -12.30 -16.61 -16.68
C ALA A 139 -12.69 -18.06 -16.39
N ARG A 140 -12.76 -18.46 -15.11
CA ARG A 140 -13.19 -19.81 -14.70
C ARG A 140 -14.65 -20.12 -15.06
N LEU A 141 -15.52 -19.11 -15.01
CA LEU A 141 -16.94 -19.20 -15.37
C LEU A 141 -17.21 -18.89 -16.85
N HIS A 142 -16.16 -18.75 -17.67
CA HIS A 142 -16.26 -18.44 -19.11
C HIS A 142 -17.13 -17.21 -19.46
N TRP A 143 -17.15 -16.19 -18.59
CA TRP A 143 -17.87 -14.94 -18.84
C TRP A 143 -17.31 -14.19 -20.05
N ASN A 144 -18.20 -13.64 -20.86
CA ASN A 144 -17.81 -12.75 -21.95
C ASN A 144 -17.21 -11.44 -21.39
N ARG A 145 -16.57 -10.66 -22.27
CA ARG A 145 -15.93 -9.38 -21.89
C ARG A 145 -16.90 -8.35 -21.31
N PHE A 146 -18.18 -8.37 -21.72
CA PHE A 146 -19.20 -7.43 -21.26
C PHE A 146 -19.70 -7.75 -19.85
N VAL A 147 -19.84 -9.04 -19.51
CA VAL A 147 -20.19 -9.49 -18.15
C VAL A 147 -19.06 -9.15 -17.19
N LYS A 148 -17.81 -9.42 -17.58
CA LYS A 148 -16.63 -9.02 -16.79
C LYS A 148 -16.59 -7.50 -16.59
N ALA A 149 -16.84 -6.75 -17.67
CA ALA A 149 -16.85 -5.29 -17.60
C ALA A 149 -18.00 -4.76 -16.71
N GLY A 150 -19.20 -5.32 -16.82
CA GLY A 150 -20.34 -4.96 -15.98
C GLY A 150 -20.09 -5.26 -14.50
N ALA A 151 -19.49 -6.41 -14.20
CA ALA A 151 -19.10 -6.77 -12.83
C ALA A 151 -18.09 -5.75 -12.25
N LEU A 152 -17.06 -5.38 -13.01
CA LEU A 152 -16.09 -4.37 -12.58
C LEU A 152 -16.71 -2.97 -12.46
N ALA A 153 -17.62 -2.61 -13.36
CA ALA A 153 -18.36 -1.34 -13.33
C ALA A 153 -19.19 -1.20 -12.04
N MET A 154 -19.69 -2.32 -11.51
CA MET A 154 -20.44 -2.35 -10.26
C MET A 154 -19.53 -2.40 -9.03
N VAL A 155 -18.51 -3.26 -9.06
CA VAL A 155 -17.68 -3.55 -7.89
C VAL A 155 -16.77 -2.37 -7.53
N TYR A 156 -16.18 -1.67 -8.50
CA TYR A 156 -15.27 -0.57 -8.18
C TYR A 156 -15.95 0.61 -7.46
N PRO A 157 -17.11 1.14 -7.91
CA PRO A 157 -17.83 2.16 -7.15
C PRO A 157 -18.31 1.65 -5.79
N MET A 158 -18.78 0.40 -5.70
CA MET A 158 -19.19 -0.20 -4.43
C MET A 158 -18.03 -0.25 -3.44
N LEU A 159 -16.84 -0.66 -3.90
CA LEU A 159 -15.62 -0.68 -3.11
C LEU A 159 -15.26 0.74 -2.65
N THR A 160 -15.28 1.74 -3.54
CA THR A 160 -15.06 3.16 -3.19
C THR A 160 -16.03 3.65 -2.11
N MET A 161 -17.32 3.29 -2.21
CA MET A 161 -18.33 3.70 -1.24
C MET A 161 -18.07 3.08 0.14
N VAL A 162 -17.57 1.84 0.18
CA VAL A 162 -17.28 1.12 1.42
C VAL A 162 -15.93 1.53 2.03
N LEU A 163 -14.95 1.90 1.22
CA LEU A 163 -13.65 2.42 1.68
C LEU A 163 -13.78 3.83 2.26
N ALA A 164 -12.87 4.23 3.16
CA ALA A 164 -12.89 5.60 3.66
C ALA A 164 -12.57 6.61 2.56
N PRO A 165 -13.29 7.75 2.53
CA PRO A 165 -13.09 8.78 1.52
C PRO A 165 -11.71 9.40 1.69
N SER A 166 -10.79 9.01 0.81
CA SER A 166 -9.44 9.58 0.75
C SER A 166 -9.11 10.00 -0.68
N ARG A 167 -8.19 10.98 -0.82
CA ARG A 167 -7.67 11.41 -2.13
C ARG A 167 -6.95 10.27 -2.86
N SER A 168 -6.51 9.22 -2.16
CA SER A 168 -5.90 8.03 -2.75
C SER A 168 -6.96 7.14 -3.43
N VAL A 169 -8.08 6.92 -2.75
CA VAL A 169 -9.20 6.08 -3.21
C VAL A 169 -9.82 6.64 -4.49
N THR A 170 -10.00 7.97 -4.59
CA THR A 170 -10.55 8.60 -5.80
C THR A 170 -9.64 8.41 -7.03
N ARG A 171 -8.33 8.54 -6.86
CA ARG A 171 -7.35 8.29 -7.93
C ARG A 171 -7.38 6.83 -8.38
N ALA A 172 -7.37 5.90 -7.43
CA ALA A 172 -7.42 4.47 -7.71
C ALA A 172 -8.71 4.08 -8.44
N MET A 173 -9.85 4.67 -8.04
CA MET A 173 -11.12 4.50 -8.74
C MET A 173 -11.06 5.02 -10.18
N LEU A 174 -10.52 6.23 -10.41
CA LEU A 174 -10.38 6.81 -11.76
C LEU A 174 -9.53 5.92 -12.67
N MET A 175 -8.35 5.48 -12.20
CA MET A 175 -7.49 4.56 -12.95
C MET A 175 -8.19 3.24 -13.29
N SER A 176 -8.97 2.71 -12.35
CA SER A 176 -9.68 1.44 -12.49
C SER A 176 -10.87 1.55 -13.45
N MET A 177 -11.59 2.68 -13.44
CA MET A 177 -12.65 3.00 -14.41
C MET A 177 -12.10 3.21 -15.82
N LEU A 178 -11.01 3.95 -15.97
CA LEU A 178 -10.39 4.15 -17.28
C LEU A 178 -9.85 2.83 -17.85
N SER A 179 -9.26 2.00 -16.99
CA SER A 179 -8.86 0.62 -17.35
C SER A 179 -10.04 -0.20 -17.86
N LEU A 180 -11.19 -0.08 -17.22
CA LEU A 180 -12.40 -0.78 -17.61
C LEU A 180 -12.85 -0.36 -19.02
N GLY A 181 -12.73 0.93 -19.37
CA GLY A 181 -12.94 1.42 -20.73
C GLY A 181 -12.09 0.67 -21.76
N PHE A 182 -10.78 0.53 -21.52
CA PHE A 182 -9.89 -0.24 -22.41
C PHE A 182 -10.29 -1.71 -22.55
N LEU A 183 -10.78 -2.33 -21.48
CA LEU A 183 -11.30 -3.69 -21.52
C LEU A 183 -12.53 -3.80 -22.43
N MET A 184 -13.46 -2.82 -22.37
CA MET A 184 -14.64 -2.79 -23.24
C MET A 184 -14.26 -2.58 -24.71
N LEU A 185 -13.27 -1.74 -24.96
CA LEU A 185 -12.69 -1.50 -26.29
C LEU A 185 -11.93 -2.72 -26.85
N GLY A 186 -11.63 -3.75 -26.03
CA GLY A 186 -10.88 -4.94 -26.44
C GLY A 186 -9.43 -4.66 -26.85
N ARG A 187 -8.88 -3.49 -26.49
CA ARG A 187 -7.51 -3.09 -26.85
C ARG A 187 -6.54 -3.58 -25.78
N ARG A 188 -5.31 -3.90 -26.19
CA ARG A 188 -4.22 -4.16 -25.25
C ARG A 188 -3.98 -2.90 -24.41
N ARG A 189 -3.99 -3.06 -23.08
CA ARG A 189 -3.81 -1.98 -22.12
C ARG A 189 -2.38 -1.45 -22.21
N GLN A 190 -2.20 -0.24 -22.72
CA GLN A 190 -0.92 0.46 -22.68
C GLN A 190 -0.88 1.31 -21.42
N SER A 191 -0.12 0.86 -20.41
CA SER A 191 -0.12 1.43 -19.06
C SER A 191 0.23 2.92 -19.03
N VAL A 192 1.17 3.37 -19.87
CA VAL A 192 1.57 4.79 -19.97
C VAL A 192 0.44 5.66 -20.53
N HIS A 193 -0.27 5.20 -21.56
CA HIS A 193 -1.40 5.94 -22.14
C HIS A 193 -2.55 6.06 -21.13
N LEU A 194 -2.82 4.98 -20.39
CA LEU A 194 -3.81 4.99 -19.32
C LEU A 194 -3.40 5.97 -18.20
N LEU A 195 -2.12 6.04 -17.86
CA LEU A 195 -1.60 7.00 -16.88
C LEU A 195 -1.81 8.44 -17.37
N CYS A 196 -1.42 8.79 -18.59
CA CYS A 196 -1.64 10.13 -19.14
C CYS A 196 -3.12 10.50 -19.16
N LEU A 197 -3.99 9.58 -19.57
CA LEU A 197 -5.43 9.77 -19.58
C LEU A 197 -5.97 10.03 -18.16
N THR A 198 -5.48 9.26 -17.17
CA THR A 198 -5.82 9.46 -15.75
C THR A 198 -5.39 10.83 -15.27
N VAL A 199 -4.19 11.29 -15.67
CA VAL A 199 -3.70 12.60 -15.26
C VAL A 199 -4.56 13.72 -15.84
N VAL A 200 -4.86 13.66 -17.13
CA VAL A 200 -5.70 14.66 -17.80
C VAL A 200 -7.10 14.71 -17.17
N PHE A 201 -7.79 13.57 -17.06
CA PHE A 201 -9.14 13.56 -16.47
C PHE A 201 -9.14 13.90 -14.98
N GLY A 202 -8.12 13.48 -14.23
CA GLY A 202 -7.97 13.83 -12.82
C GLY A 202 -7.90 15.34 -12.64
N LEU A 203 -7.02 16.01 -13.39
CA LEU A 203 -6.85 17.47 -13.33
C LEU A 203 -8.06 18.25 -13.85
N LEU A 204 -8.81 17.69 -14.82
CA LEU A 204 -10.06 18.29 -15.30
C LEU A 204 -11.17 18.22 -14.26
N LEU A 205 -11.25 17.14 -13.49
CA LEU A 205 -12.27 16.97 -12.44
C LEU A 205 -11.92 17.75 -11.17
N ASP A 206 -10.64 17.74 -10.79
CA ASP A 206 -10.15 18.45 -9.61
C ASP A 206 -8.75 19.04 -9.87
N PRO A 207 -8.66 20.35 -10.18
CA PRO A 207 -7.38 21.00 -10.45
C PRO A 207 -6.47 21.06 -9.21
N SER A 208 -7.01 20.91 -8.00
CA SER A 208 -6.20 20.87 -6.78
C SER A 208 -5.29 19.64 -6.69
N LEU A 209 -5.52 18.63 -7.53
CA LEU A 209 -4.65 17.46 -7.64
C LEU A 209 -3.25 17.80 -8.15
N ALA A 210 -3.10 18.88 -8.92
CA ALA A 210 -1.81 19.32 -9.47
C ALA A 210 -0.77 19.63 -8.39
N SER A 211 -1.19 20.19 -7.26
CA SER A 211 -0.32 20.52 -6.13
C SER A 211 -0.26 19.42 -5.07
N SER A 212 -0.92 18.27 -5.30
CA SER A 212 -0.98 17.22 -4.30
C SER A 212 0.17 16.22 -4.45
N TYR A 213 1.06 16.17 -3.44
CA TYR A 213 2.19 15.23 -3.43
C TYR A 213 1.76 13.77 -3.59
N GLY A 214 0.66 13.36 -2.95
CA GLY A 214 0.15 11.99 -3.09
C GLY A 214 -0.26 11.61 -4.53
N PHE A 215 -0.70 12.57 -5.34
CA PHE A 215 -1.01 12.32 -6.76
C PHE A 215 0.29 12.19 -7.56
N ALA A 216 1.28 13.05 -7.31
CA ALA A 216 2.59 12.96 -7.93
C ALA A 216 3.29 11.63 -7.59
N LEU A 217 3.30 11.22 -6.33
CA LEU A 217 3.84 9.93 -5.85
C LEU A 217 3.19 8.74 -6.58
N SER A 218 1.86 8.73 -6.66
CA SER A 218 1.13 7.66 -7.34
C SER A 218 1.43 7.60 -8.84
N CYS A 219 1.52 8.76 -9.50
CA CYS A 219 1.84 8.82 -10.93
C CYS A 219 3.28 8.38 -11.21
N ALA A 220 4.23 8.81 -10.36
CA ALA A 220 5.63 8.44 -10.48
C ALA A 220 5.83 6.93 -10.26
N ALA A 221 5.20 6.34 -9.24
CA ALA A 221 5.25 4.91 -9.00
C ALA A 221 4.67 4.10 -10.17
N VAL A 222 3.49 4.47 -10.68
CA VAL A 222 2.88 3.78 -11.84
C VAL A 222 3.73 3.95 -13.09
N PHE A 223 4.32 5.13 -13.31
CA PHE A 223 5.23 5.38 -14.42
C PHE A 223 6.47 4.48 -14.33
N GLY A 224 7.14 4.43 -13.19
CA GLY A 224 8.29 3.56 -12.94
C GLY A 224 7.96 2.08 -13.10
N LEU A 225 6.84 1.62 -12.56
CA LEU A 225 6.37 0.25 -12.76
C LEU A 225 6.11 -0.06 -14.23
N SER A 226 5.53 0.88 -14.98
CA SER A 226 5.19 0.64 -16.39
C SER A 226 6.38 0.66 -17.34
N THR A 227 7.44 1.42 -17.03
CA THR A 227 8.57 1.64 -17.92
C THR A 227 9.79 0.80 -17.54
N ALA A 228 10.11 0.71 -16.24
CA ALA A 228 11.34 0.12 -15.75
C ALA A 228 11.17 -1.31 -15.20
N CYS A 229 10.00 -1.65 -14.64
CA CYS A 229 9.82 -2.93 -13.92
C CYS A 229 10.08 -4.17 -14.79
N THR A 230 9.65 -4.19 -16.05
CA THR A 230 9.91 -5.33 -16.96
C THR A 230 11.40 -5.54 -17.21
N ARG A 231 12.15 -4.44 -17.43
CA ARG A 231 13.60 -4.46 -17.66
C ARG A 231 14.33 -4.89 -16.39
N MET A 232 13.94 -4.34 -15.25
CA MET A 232 14.48 -4.69 -13.94
C MET A 232 14.21 -6.16 -13.59
N THR A 233 12.99 -6.64 -13.80
CA THR A 233 12.62 -8.04 -13.57
C THR A 233 13.46 -8.98 -14.40
N ALA A 234 13.65 -8.69 -15.70
CA ALA A 234 14.48 -9.52 -16.58
C ALA A 234 15.93 -9.59 -16.08
N TRP A 235 16.49 -8.45 -15.67
CA TRP A 235 17.82 -8.40 -15.08
C TRP A 235 17.91 -9.21 -13.77
N MET A 236 16.92 -9.07 -12.87
CA MET A 236 16.90 -9.76 -11.57
C MET A 236 16.59 -11.26 -11.68
N SER A 237 15.82 -11.69 -12.69
CA SER A 237 15.48 -13.12 -12.89
C SER A 237 16.70 -13.99 -13.20
N HIS A 238 17.82 -13.38 -13.57
CA HIS A 238 19.10 -14.09 -13.73
C HIS A 238 19.79 -14.38 -12.40
N LEU A 239 19.47 -13.63 -11.35
CA LEU A 239 20.09 -13.75 -10.01
C LEU A 239 19.15 -14.42 -8.99
N LEU A 240 17.84 -14.23 -9.15
CA LEU A 240 16.81 -14.62 -8.20
C LEU A 240 15.71 -15.44 -8.90
N PRO A 241 14.97 -16.28 -8.16
CA PRO A 241 13.76 -16.93 -8.68
C PRO A 241 12.77 -15.90 -9.23
N ASP A 242 12.10 -16.22 -10.33
CA ASP A 242 11.19 -15.31 -11.05
C ASP A 242 10.19 -14.55 -10.18
N ARG A 243 9.66 -15.18 -9.13
CA ARG A 243 8.70 -14.54 -8.22
C ARG A 243 9.35 -13.46 -7.35
N LEU A 244 10.51 -13.77 -6.79
CA LEU A 244 11.28 -12.82 -5.98
C LEU A 244 11.82 -11.69 -6.86
N ALA A 245 12.29 -12.01 -8.07
CA ALA A 245 12.74 -11.01 -9.04
C ALA A 245 11.63 -10.00 -9.38
N LYS A 246 10.38 -10.46 -9.60
CA LYS A 246 9.23 -9.59 -9.87
C LYS A 246 8.88 -8.68 -8.68
N LEU A 247 8.83 -9.24 -7.47
CA LEU A 247 8.50 -8.49 -6.26
C LEU A 247 9.56 -7.42 -5.97
N LEU A 248 10.83 -7.82 -5.97
CA LEU A 248 11.95 -6.91 -5.75
C LEU A 248 12.03 -5.83 -6.83
N ALA A 249 11.87 -6.20 -8.11
CA ALA A 249 11.88 -5.24 -9.20
C ALA A 249 10.74 -4.23 -9.06
N ALA A 250 9.53 -4.67 -8.69
CA ALA A 250 8.40 -3.78 -8.49
C ALA A 250 8.65 -2.80 -7.32
N SER A 251 9.14 -3.28 -6.17
CA SER A 251 9.47 -2.42 -5.03
C SER A 251 10.60 -1.45 -5.34
N CYS A 252 11.67 -1.90 -6.01
CA CYS A 252 12.76 -1.03 -6.43
C CYS A 252 12.28 0.05 -7.41
N CYS A 253 11.53 -0.33 -8.45
CA CYS A 253 11.01 0.63 -9.42
C CYS A 253 10.00 1.61 -8.82
N ALA A 254 9.18 1.17 -7.86
CA ALA A 254 8.31 2.09 -7.13
C ALA A 254 9.15 3.10 -6.34
N GLN A 255 10.13 2.63 -5.57
CA GLN A 255 10.98 3.48 -4.72
C GLN A 255 11.82 4.46 -5.54
N LEU A 256 12.48 4.01 -6.61
CA LEU A 256 13.34 4.87 -7.45
C LEU A 256 12.58 6.03 -8.10
N PHE A 257 11.30 5.84 -8.41
CA PHE A 257 10.49 6.90 -9.04
C PHE A 257 9.70 7.71 -8.02
N ALA A 258 9.26 7.10 -6.91
CA ALA A 258 8.51 7.80 -5.87
C ALA A 258 9.42 8.53 -4.85
N GLY A 259 10.63 8.02 -4.62
CA GLY A 259 11.59 8.51 -3.63
C GLY A 259 11.91 10.00 -3.75
N PRO A 260 12.22 10.53 -4.94
CA PRO A 260 12.49 11.96 -5.11
C PRO A 260 11.30 12.85 -4.73
N VAL A 261 10.08 12.38 -4.97
CA VAL A 261 8.86 13.09 -4.57
C VAL A 261 8.61 12.93 -3.07
N GLN A 262 8.97 11.78 -2.48
CA GLN A 262 8.84 11.52 -1.05
C GLN A 262 9.73 12.44 -0.21
N ILE A 263 10.97 12.71 -0.65
CA ILE A 263 11.89 13.63 0.05
C ILE A 263 11.34 15.06 0.12
N LEU A 264 10.55 15.47 -0.87
CA LEU A 264 9.90 16.78 -0.85
C LEU A 264 8.78 16.87 0.20
N MET A 265 8.28 15.74 0.70
CA MET A 265 7.31 15.68 1.80
C MET A 265 7.99 15.50 3.15
N ASP A 266 8.80 14.45 3.27
CA ASP A 266 9.47 14.05 4.50
C ASP A 266 10.97 14.00 4.24
N ASN A 267 11.75 14.72 5.05
CA ASN A 267 13.21 14.80 4.92
C ASN A 267 13.92 13.55 5.48
N GLU A 268 13.26 12.39 5.46
CA GLU A 268 13.74 11.13 6.03
C GLU A 268 13.66 10.02 4.99
N VAL A 269 14.74 9.25 4.87
CA VAL A 269 14.80 8.06 4.01
C VAL A 269 14.85 6.81 4.89
N SER A 270 13.84 5.95 4.78
CA SER A 270 13.79 4.65 5.45
C SER A 270 14.77 3.68 4.79
N ILE A 271 15.86 3.35 5.50
CA ILE A 271 16.91 2.43 5.00
C ILE A 271 16.35 1.02 4.78
N TRP A 272 15.45 0.60 5.67
CA TRP A 272 14.86 -0.73 5.68
C TRP A 272 13.59 -0.87 4.83
N SER A 273 13.22 0.15 4.05
CA SER A 273 11.99 0.14 3.24
C SER A 273 11.94 -1.07 2.29
N LEU A 274 13.02 -1.37 1.56
CA LEU A 274 13.02 -2.47 0.60
C LEU A 274 12.86 -3.86 1.25
N PRO A 275 13.66 -4.25 2.26
CA PRO A 275 13.49 -5.54 2.92
C PRO A 275 12.17 -5.64 3.69
N ALA A 276 11.71 -4.56 4.32
CA ALA A 276 10.41 -4.54 5.00
C ALA A 276 9.26 -4.77 4.00
N ASN A 277 9.26 -4.06 2.86
CA ASN A 277 8.24 -4.25 1.83
C ASN A 277 8.26 -5.66 1.23
N LEU A 278 9.42 -6.26 1.02
CA LEU A 278 9.50 -7.63 0.50
C LEU A 278 8.92 -8.65 1.48
N LEU A 279 9.21 -8.49 2.78
CA LEU A 279 8.68 -9.36 3.82
C LEU A 279 7.15 -9.22 3.94
N VAL A 280 6.65 -7.99 3.88
CA VAL A 280 5.26 -7.63 4.19
C VAL A 280 4.31 -7.79 2.99
N ALA A 281 4.78 -7.57 1.75
CA ALA A 281 3.95 -7.58 0.54
C ALA A 281 3.00 -8.79 0.40
N PRO A 282 3.43 -10.06 0.53
CA PRO A 282 2.51 -11.20 0.38
C PRO A 282 1.45 -11.26 1.48
N PHE A 283 1.78 -10.80 2.68
CA PHE A 283 0.85 -10.77 3.81
C PHE A 283 -0.16 -9.63 3.69
N VAL A 284 0.22 -8.49 3.11
CA VAL A 284 -0.70 -7.39 2.83
C VAL A 284 -1.75 -7.78 1.79
N ASP A 285 -1.34 -8.42 0.70
CA ASP A 285 -2.29 -8.91 -0.31
C ASP A 285 -3.27 -9.93 0.31
N ALA A 286 -2.76 -10.87 1.10
CA ALA A 286 -3.57 -11.86 1.80
C ALA A 286 -4.52 -11.21 2.83
N ALA A 287 -4.03 -10.29 3.65
CA ALA A 287 -4.80 -9.54 4.64
C ALA A 287 -5.90 -8.71 3.96
N THR A 288 -5.58 -8.04 2.85
CA THR A 288 -6.53 -7.24 2.08
C THR A 288 -7.67 -8.11 1.56
N ILE A 289 -7.38 -9.28 0.98
CA ILE A 289 -8.40 -10.20 0.48
C ILE A 289 -9.26 -10.73 1.63
N LEU A 290 -8.64 -11.26 2.68
CA LEU A 290 -9.35 -11.84 3.83
C LEU A 290 -10.23 -10.80 4.53
N GLY A 291 -9.71 -9.59 4.68
CA GLY A 291 -10.40 -8.51 5.34
C GLY A 291 -11.53 -7.91 4.49
N LEU A 292 -11.35 -7.75 3.17
CA LEU A 292 -12.47 -7.39 2.27
C LEU A 292 -13.55 -8.48 2.27
N CYS A 293 -13.17 -9.77 2.23
CA CYS A 293 -14.12 -10.87 2.34
C CYS A 293 -14.87 -10.83 3.68
N SER A 294 -14.18 -10.59 4.79
CA SER A 294 -14.79 -10.44 6.11
C SER A 294 -15.79 -9.29 6.14
N LEU A 295 -15.41 -8.14 5.58
CA LEU A 295 -16.27 -6.95 5.47
C LEU A 295 -17.56 -7.24 4.70
N PHE A 296 -17.48 -7.93 3.56
CA PHE A 296 -18.67 -8.29 2.78
C PHE A 296 -19.57 -9.31 3.48
N VAL A 297 -19.01 -10.22 4.28
CA VAL A 297 -19.76 -11.29 4.96
C VAL A 297 -20.29 -10.86 6.33
N ALA A 298 -19.71 -9.82 6.94
CA ALA A 298 -20.00 -9.36 8.31
C ALA A 298 -21.50 -9.17 8.61
N TRP A 299 -22.25 -8.61 7.66
CA TRP A 299 -23.68 -8.35 7.83
C TRP A 299 -24.58 -9.58 7.66
N MET A 300 -24.13 -10.63 6.96
CA MET A 300 -24.92 -11.84 6.67
C MET A 300 -24.58 -12.99 7.62
N ALA A 301 -23.29 -13.19 7.91
CA ALA A 301 -22.81 -14.30 8.72
C ALA A 301 -21.66 -13.84 9.64
N PRO A 302 -21.99 -13.26 10.81
CA PRO A 302 -20.99 -12.75 11.75
C PRO A 302 -19.95 -13.80 12.18
N GLY A 303 -20.35 -15.07 12.32
CA GLY A 303 -19.42 -16.15 12.68
C GLY A 303 -18.33 -16.39 11.63
N VAL A 304 -18.68 -16.39 10.35
CA VAL A 304 -17.72 -16.54 9.24
C VAL A 304 -16.84 -15.29 9.13
N SER A 305 -17.43 -14.11 9.31
CA SER A 305 -16.69 -12.85 9.33
C SER A 305 -15.65 -12.81 10.45
N ARG A 306 -15.97 -13.32 11.66
CA ARG A 306 -15.01 -13.45 12.77
C ARG A 306 -13.84 -14.34 12.41
N PHE A 307 -14.09 -15.51 11.81
CA PHE A 307 -13.03 -16.40 11.37
C PHE A 307 -12.12 -15.75 10.32
N LEU A 308 -12.71 -15.07 9.32
CA LEU A 308 -11.94 -14.34 8.30
C LEU A 308 -11.16 -13.16 8.89
N ALA A 309 -11.74 -12.45 9.86
CA ALA A 309 -11.08 -11.35 10.56
C ALA A 309 -9.91 -11.84 11.43
N TRP A 310 -10.06 -13.00 12.08
CA TRP A 310 -8.98 -13.68 12.80
C TRP A 310 -7.88 -14.15 11.85
N ALA A 311 -8.22 -14.76 10.72
CA ALA A 311 -7.23 -15.13 9.71
C ALA A 311 -6.47 -13.90 9.17
N CYS A 312 -7.19 -12.79 8.95
CA CYS A 312 -6.59 -11.52 8.59
C CYS A 312 -5.66 -11.00 9.70
N SER A 313 -6.03 -11.15 10.98
CA SER A 313 -5.20 -10.70 12.10
C SER A 313 -3.86 -11.41 12.13
N GLN A 314 -3.81 -12.71 11.82
CA GLN A 314 -2.55 -13.46 11.71
C GLN A 314 -1.61 -12.88 10.65
N CYS A 315 -2.14 -12.44 9.51
CA CYS A 315 -1.35 -11.74 8.50
C CYS A 315 -0.85 -10.39 9.02
N THR A 316 -1.70 -9.64 9.72
CA THR A 316 -1.32 -8.33 10.27
C THR A 316 -0.28 -8.40 11.39
N THR A 317 -0.22 -9.50 12.14
CA THR A 317 0.84 -9.73 13.13
C THR A 317 2.23 -9.79 12.49
N VAL A 318 2.33 -10.31 11.26
CA VAL A 318 3.60 -10.29 10.51
C VAL A 318 3.98 -8.87 10.10
N ILE A 319 2.99 -8.05 9.73
CA ILE A 319 3.19 -6.62 9.40
C ILE A 319 3.70 -5.87 10.63
N GLU A 320 3.08 -6.08 11.78
CA GLU A 320 3.50 -5.51 13.06
C GLU A 320 4.91 -5.97 13.45
N TYR A 321 5.20 -7.26 13.32
CA TYR A 321 6.53 -7.81 13.61
C TYR A 321 7.60 -7.15 12.72
N ALA A 322 7.31 -6.98 11.43
CA ALA A 322 8.19 -6.28 10.50
C ALA A 322 8.35 -4.79 10.89
N ALA A 323 7.27 -4.11 11.27
CA ALA A 323 7.31 -2.72 11.73
C ALA A 323 8.21 -2.57 12.97
N ARG A 324 8.08 -3.48 13.95
CA ARG A 324 8.93 -3.50 15.14
C ARG A 324 10.38 -3.81 14.81
N LEU A 325 10.64 -4.82 13.97
CA LEU A 325 11.98 -5.25 13.61
C LEU A 325 12.77 -4.16 12.87
N PHE A 326 12.12 -3.45 11.94
CA PHE A 326 12.75 -2.48 11.05
C PHE A 326 12.52 -1.02 11.44
N GLY A 327 11.71 -0.75 12.47
CA GLY A 327 11.30 0.59 12.86
C GLY A 327 11.43 0.89 14.37
N SER A 328 11.93 -0.04 15.19
CA SER A 328 12.13 0.19 16.63
C SER A 328 13.25 1.18 16.93
N GLU A 329 14.31 1.20 16.12
CA GLU A 329 15.49 2.04 16.35
C GLU A 329 15.42 3.34 15.56
N GLU A 330 15.88 4.44 16.15
CA GLU A 330 16.04 5.73 15.48
C GLU A 330 17.05 5.67 14.31
N SER A 331 17.98 4.71 14.35
CA SER A 331 18.92 4.44 13.24
C SER A 331 18.25 3.87 11.97
N SER A 332 16.95 3.61 12.00
CA SER A 332 16.20 3.05 10.87
C SER A 332 15.90 4.08 9.78
N THR A 333 15.92 5.37 10.14
CA THR A 333 15.74 6.49 9.23
C THR A 333 17.03 7.27 9.10
N LEU A 334 17.38 7.62 7.87
CA LEU A 334 18.49 8.51 7.59
C LEU A 334 17.93 9.90 7.32
N ALA A 335 18.29 10.87 8.18
CA ALA A 335 17.96 12.27 7.97
C ALA A 335 18.63 12.72 6.66
N TRP A 336 17.81 13.16 5.71
CA TRP A 336 18.25 13.56 4.38
C TRP A 336 18.14 15.06 4.19
N MET A 337 18.85 15.58 3.20
CA MET A 337 18.84 17.00 2.88
C MET A 337 17.45 17.44 2.40
N GLU A 338 16.99 18.60 2.85
CA GLU A 338 15.64 19.08 2.54
C GLU A 338 15.52 19.67 1.13
N GLY A 339 14.31 19.58 0.56
CA GLY A 339 13.93 20.29 -0.67
C GLY A 339 14.53 19.76 -1.98
N ILE A 340 14.52 20.62 -3.01
CA ILE A 340 15.00 20.31 -4.36
C ILE A 340 16.45 19.76 -4.40
N PRO A 341 17.44 20.33 -3.67
CA PRO A 341 18.78 19.77 -3.69
C PRO A 341 18.83 18.38 -3.05
N GLY A 342 18.01 18.11 -2.02
CA GLY A 342 17.85 16.77 -1.45
C GLY A 342 17.33 15.75 -2.45
N ALA A 343 16.28 16.11 -3.20
CA ALA A 343 15.73 15.25 -4.25
C ALA A 343 16.73 15.00 -5.39
N ALA A 344 17.50 16.02 -5.80
CA ALA A 344 18.53 15.88 -6.84
C ALA A 344 19.67 14.94 -6.39
N VAL A 345 20.15 15.09 -5.15
CA VAL A 345 21.17 14.19 -4.58
C VAL A 345 20.63 12.77 -4.49
N LEU A 346 19.37 12.57 -4.09
CA LEU A 346 18.76 11.24 -4.07
C LEU A 346 18.77 10.62 -5.47
N ILE A 347 18.28 11.33 -6.49
CA ILE A 347 18.29 10.84 -7.88
C ILE A 347 19.69 10.42 -8.30
N VAL A 348 20.71 11.23 -7.99
CA VAL A 348 22.10 10.89 -8.30
C VAL A 348 22.53 9.63 -7.56
N THR A 349 22.25 9.51 -6.25
CA THR A 349 22.61 8.32 -5.47
C THR A 349 21.88 7.06 -5.92
N GLU A 350 20.62 7.17 -6.33
CA GLU A 350 19.82 6.08 -6.86
C GLU A 350 20.36 5.62 -8.22
N LEU A 351 20.66 6.57 -9.11
CA LEU A 351 21.25 6.27 -10.43
C LEU A 351 22.65 5.67 -10.30
N THR A 352 23.50 6.17 -9.40
CA THR A 352 24.85 5.61 -9.19
C THR A 352 24.77 4.22 -8.57
N THR A 353 23.92 4.01 -7.57
CA THR A 353 23.69 2.69 -6.96
C THR A 353 23.17 1.70 -8.00
N TRP A 354 22.20 2.11 -8.82
CA TRP A 354 21.67 1.27 -9.88
C TRP A 354 22.72 0.95 -10.94
N ALA A 355 23.49 1.94 -11.40
CA ALA A 355 24.58 1.74 -12.35
C ALA A 355 25.66 0.81 -11.80
N LEU A 356 25.99 0.92 -10.50
CA LEU A 356 26.96 0.06 -9.84
C LEU A 356 26.45 -1.38 -9.72
N ILE A 357 25.17 -1.56 -9.38
CA ILE A 357 24.52 -2.88 -9.36
C ILE A 357 24.55 -3.53 -10.76
N VAL A 358 24.20 -2.77 -11.80
CA VAL A 358 24.24 -3.26 -13.19
C VAL A 358 25.67 -3.60 -13.61
N CYS A 359 26.63 -2.73 -13.31
CA CYS A 359 28.05 -2.95 -13.63
C CYS A 359 28.61 -4.19 -12.94
N ILE A 360 28.34 -4.39 -11.64
CA ILE A 360 28.73 -5.60 -10.92
C ILE A 360 28.04 -6.82 -11.52
N GLY A 361 26.74 -6.73 -11.84
CA GLY A 361 26.00 -7.81 -12.49
C GLY A 361 26.58 -8.18 -13.86
N ASP A 362 26.97 -7.20 -14.66
CA ASP A 362 27.58 -7.40 -15.97
C ASP A 362 29.01 -7.94 -15.85
N LEU A 363 29.78 -7.52 -14.86
CA LEU A 363 31.11 -8.06 -14.53
C LEU A 363 31.03 -9.53 -14.09
N LEU A 364 30.07 -9.86 -13.22
CA LEU A 364 29.82 -11.23 -12.80
C LEU A 364 29.39 -12.12 -13.98
N ARG A 365 28.62 -11.56 -14.93
CA ARG A 365 28.27 -12.27 -16.19
C ARG A 365 29.48 -12.47 -17.08
N ALA A 366 30.31 -11.44 -17.27
CA ALA A 366 31.53 -11.55 -18.07
C ALA A 366 32.48 -12.60 -17.48
N TYR A 367 32.52 -12.74 -16.15
CA TYR A 367 33.25 -13.80 -15.47
C TYR A 367 32.61 -15.19 -15.70
N ASP A 368 31.28 -15.32 -15.62
CA ASP A 368 30.56 -16.59 -15.91
C ASP A 368 30.78 -17.06 -17.36
N ASP A 369 30.75 -16.13 -18.33
CA ASP A 369 30.97 -16.46 -19.75
C ASP A 369 32.42 -16.86 -20.07
N THR A 370 33.37 -16.52 -19.19
CA THR A 370 34.76 -17.00 -19.29
C THR A 370 35.00 -18.38 -18.68
N VAL A 371 34.07 -18.90 -17.87
CA VAL A 371 34.12 -20.27 -17.33
C VAL A 371 33.43 -21.20 -18.33
N THR A 372 34.19 -21.59 -19.35
CA THR A 372 33.75 -22.60 -20.33
C THR A 372 34.01 -24.00 -19.78
N ASN A 373 33.06 -24.91 -20.00
CA ASN A 373 33.29 -26.33 -19.80
C ASN A 373 34.36 -26.83 -20.80
N GLY A 374 34.97 -27.99 -20.55
CA GLY A 374 35.96 -28.60 -21.47
C GLY A 374 35.51 -28.74 -22.93
N ASP A 375 34.20 -28.66 -23.19
CA ASP A 375 33.56 -28.73 -24.52
C ASP A 375 33.22 -27.35 -25.14
N GLY A 376 33.64 -26.23 -24.53
CA GLY A 376 33.48 -24.88 -25.10
C GLY A 376 32.09 -24.24 -24.96
N HIS A 377 31.18 -24.85 -24.19
CA HIS A 377 29.89 -24.25 -23.85
C HIS A 377 29.98 -23.44 -22.54
N PRO A 378 29.34 -22.25 -22.45
CA PRO A 378 29.31 -21.45 -21.23
C PRO A 378 28.55 -22.21 -20.14
N MET A 379 29.21 -22.42 -19.00
CA MET A 379 28.66 -23.21 -17.91
C MET A 379 27.67 -22.37 -17.10
N ARG A 380 26.39 -22.33 -17.51
CA ARG A 380 25.32 -21.67 -16.74
C ARG A 380 24.92 -22.52 -15.54
N MET A 381 25.70 -22.49 -14.46
CA MET A 381 25.31 -23.15 -13.20
C MET A 381 24.13 -22.40 -12.54
N PRO A 382 23.06 -23.10 -12.14
CA PRO A 382 21.92 -22.49 -11.46
C PRO A 382 22.35 -21.88 -10.10
N VAL A 383 21.76 -20.73 -9.75
CA VAL A 383 22.07 -19.95 -8.53
C VAL A 383 22.12 -20.81 -7.26
N ARG A 384 21.25 -21.83 -7.18
CA ARG A 384 21.17 -22.75 -6.03
C ARG A 384 22.45 -23.58 -5.89
N GLU A 385 22.96 -24.14 -6.98
CA GLU A 385 24.20 -24.94 -6.97
C GLU A 385 25.41 -24.07 -6.62
N ARG A 386 25.42 -22.79 -7.07
CA ARG A 386 26.44 -21.80 -6.70
C ARG A 386 26.44 -21.48 -5.21
N LEU A 387 25.26 -21.29 -4.61
CA LEU A 387 25.15 -21.02 -3.18
C LEU A 387 25.62 -22.22 -2.36
N THR A 388 25.26 -23.44 -2.74
CA THR A 388 25.77 -24.66 -2.08
C THR A 388 27.28 -24.82 -2.24
N GLN A 389 27.82 -24.66 -3.44
CA GLN A 389 29.27 -24.78 -3.67
C GLN A 389 30.06 -23.69 -2.94
N TRP A 390 29.58 -22.45 -2.97
CA TRP A 390 30.21 -21.36 -2.21
C TRP A 390 30.18 -21.65 -0.71
N PHE A 391 29.06 -22.16 -0.17
CA PHE A 391 28.95 -22.50 1.24
C PHE A 391 29.86 -23.68 1.62
N GLU A 392 29.92 -24.71 0.78
CA GLU A 392 30.81 -25.87 0.94
C GLU A 392 32.29 -25.45 0.89
N HIS A 393 32.70 -24.66 -0.11
CA HIS A 393 34.07 -24.14 -0.23
C HIS A 393 34.43 -23.21 0.94
N THR A 394 33.49 -22.39 1.41
CA THR A 394 33.73 -21.49 2.54
C THR A 394 33.91 -22.30 3.82
N LEU A 395 33.12 -23.36 4.01
CA LEU A 395 33.27 -24.30 5.13
C LEU A 395 34.59 -25.07 5.06
N GLU A 396 35.01 -25.52 3.88
CA GLU A 396 36.30 -26.19 3.69
C GLU A 396 37.49 -25.26 3.94
N MET A 397 37.44 -24.02 3.43
CA MET A 397 38.45 -23.00 3.70
C MET A 397 38.51 -22.62 5.18
N MET A 398 37.36 -22.53 5.85
CA MET A 398 37.30 -22.32 7.30
C MET A 398 37.81 -23.54 8.08
N GLY A 399 37.64 -24.77 7.58
CA GLY A 399 38.22 -25.98 8.16
C GLY A 399 39.75 -26.00 8.09
N TRP A 400 40.33 -25.45 7.03
CA TRP A 400 41.77 -25.27 6.87
C TRP A 400 42.38 -24.16 7.75
N LEU A 401 41.55 -23.27 8.32
CA LEU A 401 41.96 -22.24 9.28
C LEU A 401 42.09 -22.75 10.73
N THR A 402 42.29 -24.06 10.91
CA THR A 402 42.67 -24.65 12.19
C THR A 402 44.13 -24.26 12.53
N TRP A 403 44.23 -23.13 13.22
CA TRP A 403 45.34 -22.63 14.03
C TRP A 403 46.54 -23.59 14.18
N ARG A 404 47.64 -23.27 13.47
CA ARG A 404 48.98 -23.68 13.92
C ARG A 404 49.27 -22.96 15.24
N ARG A 405 49.30 -23.71 16.34
CA ARG A 405 49.89 -23.32 17.61
C ARG A 405 51.40 -23.10 17.47
#